data_AF-A0A954G8A1-F1
#
_entry.id   AF-A0A954G8A1-F1
#
_cell.length_a   1.000
_cell.length_b   1.000
_cell.length_c   1.000
_cell.angle_alpha   90.00
_cell.angle_beta   90.00
_cell.angle_gamma   90.00
#
_symmetry.space_group_name_H-M   'P 1'
#
loop_
_entity.id
_entity.type
_entity.pdbx_description
1 polymer ?
#
loop_
_entity_poly.entity_id
_entity_poly.type
_entity_poly.pdbx_seq_one_letter_code
_entity_poly.pdbx_strand_id
1 'polypeptide(L)'
;MPTEIKTYLLFLSFAFGVTLYPHATSGAEEPKIQPRIQIVTAKDAEIKTSGGTLQKVNPGEVVLITQSNQEWLWIPLLGGWIKQTDVRTPEELIQFLNQALETTPTAERYQLRGIAFQVQK
;
A
#
# COMPACT_ATOMS: atom_id res chain seq x y z
N MET A 1 27.83 -49.72 -67.96
CA MET A 1 26.46 -49.43 -68.46
C MET A 1 25.67 -48.79 -67.32
N PRO A 2 24.77 -47.85 -67.65
CA PRO A 2 24.59 -46.61 -66.89
C PRO A 2 23.29 -46.59 -66.08
N THR A 3 23.20 -45.70 -65.08
CA THR A 3 22.01 -44.85 -64.94
C THR A 3 22.31 -43.65 -64.05
N GLU A 4 22.25 -42.47 -64.65
CA GLU A 4 22.22 -41.17 -63.99
C GLU A 4 20.89 -40.94 -63.28
N ILE A 5 20.87 -40.31 -62.10
CA ILE A 5 19.70 -39.54 -61.61
C ILE A 5 20.14 -38.29 -60.82
N LYS A 6 20.01 -37.15 -61.51
CA LYS A 6 19.53 -35.80 -61.11
C LYS A 6 19.84 -35.19 -59.72
N THR A 7 20.59 -34.10 -59.79
CA THR A 7 20.51 -32.83 -59.05
C THR A 7 19.20 -32.54 -58.29
N TYR A 8 19.31 -32.26 -56.99
CA TYR A 8 18.46 -31.27 -56.30
C TYR A 8 19.26 -30.52 -55.23
N LEU A 9 19.46 -29.22 -55.48
CA LEU A 9 19.93 -28.22 -54.52
C LEU A 9 18.91 -28.08 -53.40
N LEU A 10 19.27 -28.49 -52.18
CA LEU A 10 18.44 -28.30 -51.00
C LEU A 10 18.93 -27.03 -50.28
N PHE A 11 18.28 -25.91 -50.58
CA PHE A 11 18.40 -24.66 -49.84
C PHE A 11 17.91 -24.90 -48.40
N LEU A 12 18.85 -24.89 -47.46
CA LEU A 12 18.56 -25.04 -46.04
C LEU A 12 18.29 -23.65 -45.45
N SER A 13 17.03 -23.21 -45.55
CA SER A 13 16.56 -21.97 -44.92
C SER A 13 16.51 -22.15 -43.40
N PHE A 14 17.50 -21.58 -42.71
CA PHE A 14 17.57 -21.53 -41.26
C PHE A 14 16.61 -20.44 -40.75
N ALA A 15 15.40 -20.82 -40.35
CA ALA A 15 14.46 -19.90 -39.71
C ALA A 15 14.89 -19.68 -38.25
N PHE A 16 15.58 -18.57 -38.00
CA PHE A 16 15.94 -18.10 -36.65
C PHE A 16 14.67 -17.57 -35.97
N GLY A 17 13.97 -18.45 -35.24
CA GLY A 17 12.85 -18.06 -34.40
C GLY A 17 13.34 -17.29 -33.18
N VAL A 18 13.44 -15.96 -33.28
CA VAL A 18 13.62 -15.09 -32.11
C VAL A 18 12.29 -15.07 -31.36
N THR A 19 12.18 -15.93 -30.36
CA THR A 19 11.13 -15.85 -29.35
C THR A 19 11.42 -14.65 -28.46
N LEU A 20 10.77 -13.52 -28.77
CA LEU A 20 10.70 -12.37 -27.87
C LEU A 20 9.89 -12.77 -26.64
N TYR A 21 10.58 -13.24 -25.60
CA TYR A 21 9.99 -13.32 -24.27
C TYR A 21 9.67 -11.90 -23.80
N PRO A 22 8.40 -11.56 -23.52
CA PRO A 22 8.11 -10.31 -22.85
C PRO A 22 8.77 -10.37 -21.48
N HIS A 23 9.82 -9.56 -21.28
CA HIS A 23 10.30 -9.25 -19.94
C HIS A 23 9.16 -8.52 -19.24
N ALA A 24 8.44 -9.24 -18.38
CA ALA A 24 7.61 -8.62 -17.38
C ALA A 24 8.55 -7.76 -16.51
N THR A 25 8.59 -6.46 -16.78
CA THR A 25 9.20 -5.49 -15.89
C THR A 25 8.36 -5.46 -14.63
N SER A 26 8.69 -6.34 -13.69
CA SER A 26 8.31 -6.19 -12.28
C SER A 26 9.19 -5.07 -11.71
N GLY A 27 8.91 -3.85 -12.13
CA GLY A 27 9.34 -2.66 -11.39
C GLY A 27 8.35 -2.49 -10.27
N ALA A 28 8.80 -2.56 -9.01
CA ALA A 28 8.01 -2.03 -7.91
C ALA A 28 7.71 -0.57 -8.26
N GLU A 29 6.43 -0.22 -8.42
CA GLU A 29 6.00 1.15 -8.67
C GLU A 29 6.60 2.03 -7.57
N GLU A 30 7.33 3.08 -7.94
CA GLU A 30 7.99 3.94 -6.97
C GLU A 30 6.93 4.53 -6.01
N PRO A 31 7.12 4.44 -4.67
CA PRO A 31 6.11 4.89 -3.73
C PRO A 31 5.82 6.38 -3.92
N LYS A 32 4.58 6.72 -4.26
CA LYS A 32 4.16 8.11 -4.41
C LYS A 32 4.21 8.82 -3.05
N ILE A 33 5.24 9.64 -2.84
CA ILE A 33 5.42 10.38 -1.57
C ILE A 33 4.37 11.49 -1.49
N GLN A 34 3.39 11.31 -0.61
CA GLN A 34 2.32 12.28 -0.35
C GLN A 34 2.07 12.37 1.15
N PRO A 35 2.70 13.35 1.83
CA PRO A 35 2.49 13.59 3.24
C PRO A 35 1.03 13.91 3.52
N ARG A 36 0.40 13.15 4.41
CA ARG A 36 -0.97 13.39 4.87
C ARG A 36 -1.10 12.99 6.34
N ILE A 37 -1.86 13.76 7.09
CA ILE A 37 -2.11 13.47 8.50
C ILE A 37 -3.26 12.48 8.61
N GLN A 38 -3.09 11.48 9.46
CA GLN A 38 -4.14 10.55 9.86
C GLN A 38 -4.12 10.33 11.36
N ILE A 39 -5.21 9.79 11.89
CA ILE A 39 -5.41 9.55 13.32
C ILE A 39 -5.68 8.07 13.50
N VAL A 40 -4.98 7.44 14.45
CA VAL A 40 -5.22 6.05 14.83
C VAL A 40 -6.60 5.92 15.45
N THR A 41 -7.35 4.91 15.05
CA THR A 41 -8.72 4.64 15.49
C THR A 41 -8.91 3.25 16.08
N ALA A 42 -8.02 2.30 15.77
CA ALA A 42 -8.02 0.97 16.36
C ALA A 42 -7.27 0.94 17.70
N LYS A 43 -7.76 0.11 18.63
CA LYS A 43 -7.03 -0.23 19.86
C LYS A 43 -5.89 -1.18 19.54
N ASP A 44 -4.75 -0.98 20.18
CA ASP A 44 -3.56 -1.82 20.00
C ASP A 44 -3.10 -1.97 18.54
N ALA A 45 -3.27 -0.92 17.72
CA ALA A 45 -2.87 -0.94 16.33
C ALA A 45 -1.36 -1.16 16.22
N GLU A 46 -0.96 -2.12 15.39
CA GLU A 46 0.44 -2.55 15.30
C GLU A 46 1.22 -1.70 14.30
N ILE A 47 2.34 -1.15 14.76
CA ILE A 47 3.37 -0.59 13.89
C ILE A 47 4.35 -1.71 13.54
N LYS A 48 4.52 -2.01 12.25
CA LYS A 48 5.33 -3.15 11.79
C LYS A 48 6.56 -2.72 11.00
N THR A 49 7.59 -3.55 11.10
CA THR A 49 8.76 -3.56 10.23
C THR A 49 8.93 -4.95 9.62
N SER A 50 9.97 -5.15 8.79
CA SER A 50 10.32 -6.49 8.31
C SER A 50 10.65 -7.48 9.44
N GLY A 51 11.05 -6.98 10.62
CA GLY A 51 11.36 -7.80 11.80
C GLY A 51 10.14 -8.16 12.67
N GLY A 52 8.93 -7.73 12.30
CA GLY A 52 7.71 -7.96 13.07
C GLY A 52 7.10 -6.67 13.65
N THR A 53 6.32 -6.82 14.72
CA THR A 53 5.68 -5.68 15.41
C THR A 53 6.73 -4.91 16.20
N LEU A 54 6.94 -3.64 15.84
CA LEU A 54 7.83 -2.71 16.51
C LEU A 54 7.20 -2.17 17.80
N GLN A 55 5.95 -1.73 17.71
CA GLN A 55 5.18 -1.21 18.85
C GLN A 55 3.68 -1.24 18.56
N LYS A 56 2.88 -0.97 19.60
CA LYS A 56 1.43 -0.78 19.50
C LYS A 56 1.07 0.67 19.81
N VAL A 57 0.13 1.21 19.07
CA VAL A 57 -0.41 2.57 19.25
C VAL A 57 -1.91 2.52 19.47
N ASN A 58 -2.44 3.51 20.18
CA ASN A 58 -3.83 3.56 20.61
C ASN A 58 -4.61 4.67 19.89
N PRO A 59 -5.96 4.62 19.96
CA PRO A 59 -6.79 5.63 19.31
C PRO A 59 -6.43 7.03 19.78
N GLY A 60 -6.39 7.96 18.81
CA GLY A 60 -6.06 9.37 19.07
C GLY A 60 -4.59 9.73 18.82
N GLU A 61 -3.72 8.74 18.59
CA GLU A 61 -2.37 9.02 18.10
C GLU A 61 -2.44 9.66 16.70
N VAL A 62 -1.79 10.82 16.55
CA VAL A 62 -1.77 11.58 15.30
C VAL A 62 -0.50 11.25 14.54
N VAL A 63 -0.63 10.72 13.34
CA VAL A 63 0.50 10.21 12.54
C VAL A 63 0.58 10.91 11.19
N LEU A 64 1.81 11.17 10.75
CA LEU A 64 2.09 11.61 9.39
C LEU A 64 2.33 10.39 8.52
N ILE A 65 1.53 10.21 7.48
CA ILE A 65 1.74 9.16 6.47
C ILE A 65 2.45 9.76 5.28
N THR A 66 3.58 9.20 4.85
CA THR A 66 4.30 9.70 3.67
C THR A 66 4.28 8.74 2.49
N GLN A 67 4.06 7.45 2.72
CA GLN A 67 4.00 6.44 1.65
C GLN A 67 2.84 5.46 1.88
N SER A 68 2.42 4.82 0.81
CA SER A 68 1.45 3.72 0.82
C SER A 68 2.00 2.56 0.02
N ASN A 69 1.83 1.35 0.53
CA ASN A 69 2.12 0.11 -0.15
C ASN A 69 0.96 -0.87 0.12
N GLN A 70 0.07 -1.03 -0.86
CA GLN A 70 -1.18 -1.79 -0.69
C GLN A 70 -1.96 -1.27 0.54
N GLU A 71 -2.25 -2.14 1.51
CA GLU A 71 -2.96 -1.82 2.76
C GLU A 71 -2.07 -1.18 3.85
N TRP A 72 -0.77 -1.00 3.58
CA TRP A 72 0.20 -0.51 4.56
C TRP A 72 0.56 0.95 4.30
N LEU A 73 0.62 1.72 5.39
CA LEU A 73 0.92 3.13 5.39
C LEU A 73 2.18 3.41 6.20
N TRP A 74 3.16 4.08 5.59
CA TRP A 74 4.45 4.34 6.24
C TRP A 74 4.38 5.58 7.12
N ILE A 75 4.81 5.43 8.38
CA ILE A 75 4.93 6.51 9.36
C ILE A 75 6.43 6.75 9.63
N PRO A 76 7.05 7.77 9.03
CA PRO A 76 8.50 7.98 9.13
C PRO A 76 8.96 8.25 10.57
N LEU A 77 8.16 8.97 11.36
CA LEU A 77 8.51 9.31 12.75
C LEU A 77 8.51 8.09 13.68
N LEU A 78 7.68 7.08 13.37
CA LEU A 78 7.63 5.83 14.12
C LEU A 78 8.49 4.73 13.49
N GLY A 79 9.08 4.99 12.32
CA GLY A 79 9.94 4.03 11.61
C GLY A 79 9.24 2.74 11.21
N GLY A 80 7.93 2.77 10.94
CA GLY A 80 7.15 1.56 10.66
C GLY A 80 5.88 1.77 9.87
N TRP A 81 5.26 0.64 9.52
CA TRP A 81 4.03 0.56 8.74
C TRP A 81 2.83 0.32 9.65
N ILE A 82 1.73 1.04 9.42
CA ILE A 82 0.42 0.79 10.03
C ILE A 82 -0.57 0.32 8.96
N LYS A 83 -1.58 -0.46 9.33
CA LYS A 83 -2.65 -0.82 8.39
C LYS A 83 -3.55 0.39 8.13
N GLN A 84 -3.95 0.56 6.87
CA GLN A 84 -4.90 1.59 6.45
C GLN A 84 -6.24 1.50 7.17
N THR A 85 -6.67 0.29 7.57
CA THR A 85 -7.92 0.08 8.32
C THR A 85 -7.88 0.63 9.75
N ASP A 86 -6.69 0.87 10.29
CA ASP A 86 -6.50 1.23 11.69
C ASP A 86 -6.47 2.75 11.89
N VAL A 87 -6.51 3.51 10.80
CA VAL A 87 -6.35 4.96 10.76
C VAL A 87 -7.44 5.60 9.90
N ARG A 88 -7.73 6.87 10.17
CA ARG A 88 -8.65 7.69 9.37
C ARG A 88 -8.08 9.09 9.17
N THR A 89 -8.49 9.77 8.12
CA THR A 89 -8.27 11.23 8.02
C THR A 89 -9.05 11.96 9.13
N PRO A 90 -8.62 13.18 9.52
CA PRO A 90 -9.39 14.00 10.47
C PRO A 90 -10.85 14.20 10.04
N GLU A 91 -11.09 14.48 8.76
CA GLU A 91 -12.42 14.69 8.17
C GLU A 91 -13.32 13.46 8.33
N GLU A 92 -12.82 12.29 7.90
CA GLU A 92 -13.56 11.03 7.98
C GLU A 92 -13.86 10.65 9.42
N LEU A 93 -12.92 10.90 10.35
CA LEU A 93 -13.10 10.59 11.76
C LEU A 93 -14.17 11.51 12.39
N ILE A 94 -14.18 12.80 12.07
CA ILE A 94 -15.21 13.74 12.53
C ILE A 94 -16.59 13.30 12.03
N GLN A 95 -16.72 12.99 10.73
CA GLN A 95 -17.98 12.56 10.14
C GLN A 95 -18.50 11.27 10.82
N PHE A 96 -17.62 10.27 10.97
CA PHE A 96 -17.94 9.03 11.65
C PHE A 96 -18.39 9.27 13.10
N LEU A 97 -17.65 10.07 13.86
CA LEU A 97 -17.95 10.32 15.28
C LEU A 97 -19.21 11.17 15.47
N ASN A 98 -19.53 12.09 14.56
CA ASN A 98 -20.78 12.84 14.62
C ASN A 98 -21.99 11.90 14.59
N GLN A 99 -22.00 10.92 13.68
CA GLN A 99 -23.07 9.92 13.62
C GLN A 99 -23.05 8.99 14.83
N ALA A 100 -21.86 8.52 15.23
CA ALA A 100 -21.72 7.55 16.31
C ALA A 100 -22.12 8.12 17.69
N LEU A 101 -21.94 9.42 17.91
CA LEU A 101 -22.28 10.09 19.17
C LEU A 101 -23.79 10.31 19.36
N GLU A 102 -24.59 10.26 18.29
CA GLU A 102 -26.06 10.34 18.39
C GLU A 102 -26.67 9.13 19.09
N THR A 103 -26.05 7.95 18.92
CA THR A 103 -26.60 6.67 19.40
C THR A 103 -25.80 6.07 20.55
N THR A 104 -24.50 6.32 20.62
CA THR A 104 -23.64 5.76 21.67
C THR A 104 -22.59 6.80 22.08
N PRO A 105 -22.99 7.81 22.86
CA PRO A 105 -22.06 8.81 23.37
C PRO A 105 -21.14 8.20 24.42
N THR A 106 -19.83 8.38 24.25
CA THR A 106 -18.82 7.98 25.25
C THR A 106 -17.75 9.06 25.37
N ALA A 107 -17.10 9.14 26.54
CA ALA A 107 -16.00 10.07 26.76
C ALA A 107 -14.87 9.86 25.74
N GLU A 108 -14.52 8.60 25.45
CA GLU A 108 -13.51 8.23 24.44
C GLU A 108 -13.86 8.80 23.05
N ARG A 109 -15.14 8.71 22.62
CA ARG A 109 -15.57 9.25 21.31
C ARG A 109 -15.55 10.77 21.27
N TYR A 110 -15.94 11.45 22.35
CA TYR A 110 -15.82 12.91 22.42
C TYR A 110 -14.36 13.36 22.39
N GLN A 111 -13.47 12.67 23.11
CA GLN A 111 -12.03 12.95 23.10
C GLN A 111 -11.44 12.78 21.71
N LEU A 112 -11.69 11.64 21.05
CA LEU A 112 -11.21 11.38 19.69
C LEU A 112 -11.70 12.43 18.69
N ARG A 113 -12.95 12.88 18.82
CA ARG A 113 -13.50 13.94 17.97
C ARG A 113 -12.81 15.28 18.23
N GLY A 114 -12.51 15.58 19.49
CA GLY A 114 -11.75 16.78 19.87
C GLY A 114 -10.35 16.79 19.26
N ILE A 115 -9.64 15.66 19.30
CA ILE A 115 -8.33 15.49 18.66
C ILE A 115 -8.46 15.72 17.14
N ALA A 116 -9.47 15.13 16.49
CA ALA A 116 -9.68 15.30 15.06
C ALA A 116 -9.90 16.77 14.65
N PHE A 117 -10.73 17.51 15.39
CA PHE A 117 -10.92 18.95 15.16
C PHE A 117 -9.66 19.79 15.41
N GLN A 118 -8.80 19.38 16.35
CA GLN A 118 -7.56 20.09 16.62
C GLN A 118 -6.56 19.96 15.46
N VAL A 119 -6.52 18.79 14.81
CA VAL A 119 -5.57 18.45 13.76
C VAL A 119 -6.01 18.94 12.38
N GLN A 120 -7.31 19.06 12.12
CA GLN A 120 -7.87 19.51 10.84
C GLN A 120 -7.50 20.95 10.44
N LYS A 121 -6.96 21.75 11.38
CA LYS A 121 -6.72 23.19 11.20
C LYS A 121 -5.62 23.54 10.20
#